data_AF-R5BNY8-F1
#
_entry.id   AF-R5BNY8-F1
#
_cell.length_a   1.000
_cell.length_b   1.000
_cell.length_c   1.000
_cell.angle_alpha   90.00
_cell.angle_beta   90.00
_cell.angle_gamma   90.00
#
_symmetry.space_group_name_H-M   'P 1'
#
loop_
_entity.id
_entity.type
_entity.pdbx_description
1 polymer ?
#
loop_
_entity_poly.entity_id
_entity_poly.type
_entity_poly.pdbx_seq_one_letter_code
_entity_poly.pdbx_strand_id
1 'polypeptide(L)' 'MDEKKSRNDISWGARFEINVEISIKASNSDAIEKWIKRLAKIQKEYSCNCTLNVKG' A
#
# COMPACT_ATOMS: atom_id res chain seq x y z
N MET A 1 18.76 18.68 -33.37
CA MET A 1 17.50 18.11 -33.88
C MET A 1 17.88 16.73 -34.40
N ASP A 2 17.40 15.61 -33.86
CA ASP A 2 16.04 15.34 -33.40
C ASP A 2 16.01 14.59 -32.07
N GLU A 3 15.29 15.21 -31.16
CA GLU A 3 14.77 14.68 -29.92
C GLU A 3 13.61 13.73 -30.26
N LYS A 4 13.74 12.42 -30.03
CA LYS A 4 12.57 11.51 -29.99
C LYS A 4 12.61 10.59 -28.78
N LYS A 5 12.29 11.22 -27.65
CA LYS A 5 11.56 10.67 -26.52
C LYS A 5 10.29 9.96 -26.97
N SER A 6 10.11 8.70 -26.59
CA SER A 6 8.84 8.03 -26.24
C SER A 6 8.96 6.54 -26.53
N ARG A 7 8.51 5.63 -25.67
CA ARG A 7 7.72 5.75 -24.45
C ARG A 7 7.96 4.41 -23.75
N ASN A 8 8.35 4.46 -22.48
CA ASN A 8 8.16 3.32 -21.59
C ASN A 8 6.71 2.86 -21.78
N ASP A 9 6.53 1.67 -22.33
CA ASP A 9 5.25 0.98 -22.42
C ASP A 9 4.87 0.42 -21.03
N ILE A 10 4.98 1.27 -20.00
CA ILE A 10 4.46 1.00 -18.65
C ILE A 10 3.09 1.67 -18.58
N SER A 11 2.20 1.22 -19.44
CA SER A 11 0.79 1.50 -19.30
C SER A 11 0.08 0.17 -19.13
N TRP A 12 0.28 -0.45 -17.96
CA TRP A 12 -0.67 -1.40 -17.33
C TRP A 12 -0.48 -1.31 -15.81
N GLY A 13 -1.12 -0.28 -15.24
CA GLY A 13 -1.43 -0.11 -13.81
C GLY A 13 -0.27 -0.34 -12.86
N ALA A 14 0.42 0.73 -12.43
CA ALA A 14 1.27 0.67 -11.25
C ALA A 14 0.42 0.17 -10.06
N ARG A 15 0.46 -1.14 -9.80
CA ARG A 15 -0.13 -1.74 -8.61
C ARG A 15 0.79 -1.34 -7.47
N PHE A 16 0.38 -0.30 -6.75
CA PHE A 16 1.10 0.13 -5.57
C PHE A 16 0.98 -0.97 -4.51
N GLU A 17 2.09 -1.29 -3.86
CA GLU A 17 2.12 -2.18 -2.69
C GLU A 17 2.33 -1.31 -1.46
N ILE A 18 1.46 -1.47 -0.47
CA ILE A 18 1.52 -0.70 0.77
C ILE A 18 1.81 -1.67 1.92
N ASN A 19 3.00 -1.53 2.49
CA ASN A 19 3.44 -2.35 3.62
C ASN A 19 3.50 -1.48 4.88
N VAL A 20 2.71 -1.82 5.88
CA VAL A 20 2.69 -1.13 7.17
C VAL A 20 3.20 -2.09 8.25
N GLU A 21 4.20 -1.65 9.00
CA GLU A 21 4.78 -2.41 10.11
C GLU A 21 4.43 -1.74 11.43
N ILE A 22 3.84 -2.50 12.35
CA ILE A 22 3.50 -2.05 13.70
C ILE A 22 4.06 -3.01 14.75
N SER A 23 4.56 -2.47 15.87
CA SER A 23 5.07 -3.26 17.00
C SER A 23 3.92 -3.71 17.90
N ILE A 24 3.92 -4.98 18.33
CA ILE A 24 2.86 -5.56 19.17
C ILE A 24 2.75 -4.85 20.52
N LYS A 25 3.86 -4.32 21.06
CA LYS A 25 3.87 -3.53 22.31
C LYS A 25 3.13 -2.21 22.20
N ALA A 26 3.02 -1.66 20.99
CA ALA A 26 2.26 -0.45 20.69
C ALA A 26 0.85 -0.74 20.15
N SER A 27 0.50 -2.02 19.99
CA SER A 27 -0.69 -2.47 19.28
C SER A 27 -1.66 -3.15 20.24
N ASN A 28 -2.50 -2.37 20.90
CA ASN A 28 -3.70 -2.93 21.51
C ASN A 28 -4.65 -3.42 20.39
N SER A 29 -5.54 -4.37 20.70
CA SER A 29 -6.48 -4.97 19.72
C SER A 29 -7.25 -3.91 18.91
N ASP A 30 -7.66 -2.83 19.59
CA ASP A 30 -8.38 -1.69 19.00
C ASP A 30 -7.55 -0.92 17.94
N ALA A 31 -6.25 -0.72 18.18
CA ALA A 31 -5.36 -0.09 17.22
C ALA A 31 -5.15 -0.95 15.96
N ILE A 32 -5.05 -2.27 16.12
CA ILE A 32 -4.92 -3.20 14.98
C ILE A 32 -6.19 -3.16 14.12
N GLU A 33 -7.37 -3.21 14.75
CA GLU A 33 -8.65 -3.15 14.03
C GLU A 33 -8.79 -1.82 13.23
N LYS A 34 -8.36 -0.70 13.81
CA LYS A 34 -8.33 0.60 13.12
C LYS A 34 -7.40 0.59 11.91
N TRP A 35 -6.23 -0.03 12.01
CA TRP A 35 -5.30 -0.17 10.88
C TRP A 35 -5.87 -1.05 9.77
N ILE A 36 -6.50 -2.17 10.11
CA ILE A 36 -7.17 -3.05 9.15
C ILE A 36 -8.26 -2.27 8.38
N LYS A 37 -9.13 -1.53 9.08
CA LYS A 37 -10.18 -0.71 8.44
C LYS A 37 -9.61 0.37 7.52
N ARG A 38 -8.53 1.03 7.92
CA ARG A 38 -7.84 2.04 7.09
C ARG A 38 -7.23 1.41 5.84
N LEU A 39 -6.53 0.29 5.98
CA LEU A 39 -5.89 -0.39 4.84
C LEU A 39 -6.92 -0.95 3.86
N ALA A 40 -8.06 -1.47 4.34
CA ALA A 40 -9.16 -1.90 3.48
C ALA A 40 -9.75 -0.73 2.66
N LYS A 41 -9.89 0.45 3.27
CA LYS A 41 -10.31 1.66 2.54
C LYS A 41 -9.30 2.03 1.46
N ILE A 42 -8.02 2.05 1.80
CA ILE A 42 -6.94 2.39 0.86
C ILE A 42 -6.88 1.38 -0.29
N GLN A 43 -6.97 0.08 0.00
CA GLN A 43 -7.01 -0.98 -1.00
C GLN A 43 -8.16 -0.79 -2.00
N LYS A 44 -9.35 -0.42 -1.51
CA LYS A 44 -10.50 -0.15 -2.38
C LYS A 44 -10.33 1.13 -3.21
N GLU A 45 -9.80 2.19 -2.62
CA GLU A 45 -9.67 3.52 -3.24
C GLU A 45 -8.56 3.55 -4.30
N TYR A 46 -7.43 2.89 -4.03
CA TYR A 46 -6.24 2.93 -4.89
C TYR A 46 -6.02 1.64 -5.67
N SER A 47 -6.90 0.63 -5.54
CA SER A 47 -6.75 -0.70 -6.17
C SER A 47 -5.36 -1.31 -5.93
N CYS A 48 -4.83 -1.11 -4.72
CA CYS A 48 -3.49 -1.50 -4.29
C CYS A 48 -3.52 -2.73 -3.37
N ASN A 49 -2.41 -3.46 -3.27
CA ASN A 49 -2.29 -4.54 -2.29
C ASN A 49 -1.71 -3.97 -0.98
N CYS A 50 -2.47 -4.11 0.11
CA CYS A 50 -2.06 -3.65 1.43
C CYS A 50 -1.71 -4.84 2.33
N THR A 51 -0.55 -4.80 2.96
CA THR A 51 -0.11 -5.80 3.96
C THR A 51 0.14 -5.13 5.30
N LEU A 52 -0.45 -5.66 6.37
CA LEU A 52 -0.20 -5.25 7.75
C LEU A 52 0.69 -6.29 8.43
N ASN A 53 1.92 -5.91 8.75
CA ASN A 53 2.86 -6.74 9.50
C ASN A 53 2.88 -6.31 10.97
N VAL A 54 2.49 -7.24 11.85
CA VAL A 54 2.57 -7.05 13.31
C VAL A 54 3.79 -7.82 13.81
N LYS A 55 4.81 -7.12 14.30
CA LYS A 55 6.02 -7.74 14.87
C LYS A 55 5.98 -7.74 16.39
N GLY A 56 6.20 -8.92 16.97
CA GLY A 56 6.31 -9.18 18.41
C GLY A 56 7.68 -8.87 18.98
#